data_AF-A0A8C3S462-F1
#
_entry.id   AF-A0A8C3S462-F1
#
_cell.length_a   1.000
_cell.length_b   1.000
_cell.length_c   1.000
_cell.angle_alpha   90.00
_cell.angle_beta   90.00
_cell.angle_gamma   90.00
#
_symmetry.space_group_name_H-M   'P 1'
#
loop_
_entity.id
_entity.type
_entity.pdbx_description
1 polymer ?
#
loop_
_entity_poly.entity_id
_entity_poly.type
_entity_poly.pdbx_seq_one_letter_code
_entity_poly.pdbx_strand_id
1 'polypeptide(L)'
;MFPLNKSFLLIFEFQDASKPNILLMMADDLGLGDVGCYGNDTLRTPNIDRLAKEGLKLTQHIAAAPLCTPSRAAFLTGRYPIRSGMGSSTTQRVLFWTGGSGGLPPNETTFARILQQRGYTTALIGKWHQGLNCESHSDHCHHPLNHGFDYFYGMPFTLVNECQGTENRRLNASVQAKYWLYSQIIALTVLTLLIGKLTSLFPIKWKAIICFALYGFVKYWNCILMRNHDITEQPMKLEKATSNVLKEAVSFIER
;
A
#
# COMPACT_ATOMS: atom_id res chain seq x y z
N MET A 1 23.71 -49.15 -18.07
CA MET A 1 23.28 -48.20 -19.13
C MET A 1 21.76 -48.31 -19.23
N PHE A 2 21.04 -47.48 -18.48
CA PHE A 2 19.57 -47.45 -18.50
C PHE A 2 19.12 -46.56 -19.65
N PRO A 3 18.24 -47.01 -20.56
CA PRO A 3 17.71 -46.12 -21.59
C PRO A 3 16.68 -45.18 -20.96
N LEU A 4 17.10 -43.93 -20.79
CA LEU A 4 16.22 -42.77 -20.68
C LEU A 4 15.57 -42.51 -22.04
N ASN A 5 14.24 -42.57 -22.11
CA ASN A 5 13.38 -41.61 -22.83
C ASN A 5 12.02 -42.23 -23.14
N LYS A 6 11.01 -41.84 -22.36
CA LYS A 6 9.67 -41.51 -22.88
C LYS A 6 9.13 -40.36 -22.04
N SER A 7 9.58 -39.15 -22.35
CA SER A 7 8.88 -37.93 -21.92
C SER A 7 7.52 -37.92 -22.61
N PHE A 8 6.48 -38.28 -21.86
CA PHE A 8 5.10 -38.04 -22.27
C PHE A 8 4.88 -36.52 -22.21
N LEU A 9 4.96 -35.86 -23.37
CA LEU A 9 4.51 -34.49 -23.53
C LEU A 9 2.98 -34.54 -23.63
N LEU A 10 2.28 -34.36 -22.50
CA LEU A 10 0.86 -34.03 -22.52
C LEU A 10 0.73 -32.59 -23.03
N ILE A 11 0.58 -32.44 -24.34
CA ILE A 11 0.09 -31.20 -24.94
C ILE A 11 -1.39 -31.13 -24.57
N PHE A 12 -1.71 -30.37 -23.52
CA PHE A 12 -3.06 -29.84 -23.39
C PHE A 12 -3.21 -28.77 -24.48
N GLU A 13 -3.92 -29.10 -25.55
CA GLU A 13 -4.56 -28.08 -26.37
C GLU A 13 -5.50 -27.29 -25.46
N PHE A 14 -5.08 -26.10 -25.04
CA PHE A 14 -6.00 -25.13 -24.47
C PHE A 14 -6.92 -24.69 -25.61
N GLN A 15 -8.08 -25.31 -25.67
CA GLN A 15 -9.23 -24.82 -26.42
C GLN A 15 -9.41 -23.34 -26.08
N ASP A 16 -9.49 -22.51 -27.11
CA ASP A 16 -9.60 -21.05 -27.09
C ASP A 16 -10.53 -20.51 -25.98
N ALA A 17 -9.94 -20.21 -24.82
CA ALA A 17 -10.48 -19.30 -23.82
C ALA A 17 -9.63 -18.04 -23.88
N SER A 18 -9.64 -17.34 -25.03
CA SER A 18 -8.59 -16.37 -25.42
C SER A 18 -8.33 -15.22 -24.45
N LYS A 19 -9.16 -15.03 -23.41
CA LYS A 19 -8.96 -13.96 -22.42
C LYS A 19 -9.81 -14.12 -21.14
N PRO A 20 -9.42 -14.94 -20.15
CA PRO A 20 -10.21 -15.09 -18.92
C PRO A 20 -10.13 -13.83 -18.04
N ASN A 21 -11.16 -13.53 -17.25
CA ASN A 21 -11.09 -12.50 -16.22
C ASN A 21 -10.13 -12.93 -15.11
N ILE A 22 -9.23 -12.02 -14.70
CA ILE A 22 -8.23 -12.27 -13.67
C ILE A 22 -8.56 -11.42 -12.44
N LEU A 23 -8.92 -12.09 -11.34
CA LEU A 23 -9.14 -11.46 -10.03
C LEU A 23 -8.04 -11.86 -9.05
N LEU A 24 -7.24 -10.90 -8.60
CA LEU A 24 -6.18 -11.10 -7.63
C LEU A 24 -6.58 -10.48 -6.29
N MET A 25 -6.77 -11.32 -5.27
CA MET A 25 -7.08 -10.88 -3.90
C MET A 25 -5.84 -11.03 -3.03
N MET A 26 -5.40 -9.94 -2.41
CA MET A 26 -4.26 -9.91 -1.49
C MET A 26 -4.70 -9.35 -0.14
N ALA A 27 -4.78 -10.21 0.87
CA ALA A 27 -4.93 -9.80 2.25
C ALA A 27 -3.62 -9.18 2.78
N ASP A 28 -3.74 -8.23 3.70
CA ASP A 28 -2.61 -7.53 4.32
C ASP A 28 -2.39 -8.12 5.72
N ASP A 29 -1.19 -8.64 5.98
CA ASP A 29 -0.76 -9.25 7.25
C ASP A 29 -1.67 -10.38 7.78
N LEU A 30 -2.34 -11.13 6.88
CA LEU A 30 -3.09 -12.34 7.23
C LEU A 30 -2.14 -13.52 7.44
N GLY A 31 -2.17 -14.13 8.63
CA GLY A 31 -1.36 -15.30 8.94
C GLY A 31 -1.89 -16.56 8.27
N LEU A 32 -0.97 -17.48 7.92
CA LEU A 32 -1.33 -18.79 7.36
C LEU A 32 -2.29 -19.57 8.29
N GLY A 33 -2.06 -19.46 9.60
CA GLY A 33 -2.86 -20.12 10.63
C GLY A 33 -4.18 -19.42 10.98
N ASP A 34 -4.53 -18.31 10.33
CA ASP A 34 -5.79 -17.59 10.61
C ASP A 34 -6.98 -18.14 9.82
N VAL A 35 -6.73 -18.85 8.73
CA VAL A 35 -7.77 -19.28 7.78
C VAL A 35 -8.20 -20.71 8.08
N GLY A 36 -9.51 -20.96 8.03
CA GLY A 36 -10.11 -22.25 8.37
C GLY A 36 -9.56 -23.42 7.55
N CYS A 37 -9.41 -23.24 6.24
CA CYS A 37 -8.86 -24.26 5.35
C CYS A 37 -7.37 -24.59 5.60
N TYR A 38 -6.69 -23.84 6.47
CA TYR A 38 -5.32 -24.11 6.95
C TYR A 38 -5.27 -24.58 8.41
N GLY A 39 -6.42 -24.81 9.05
CA GLY A 39 -6.53 -25.45 10.37
C GLY A 39 -7.09 -24.57 11.48
N ASN A 40 -7.46 -23.31 11.21
CA ASN A 40 -8.10 -22.46 12.21
C ASN A 40 -9.56 -22.90 12.46
N ASP A 41 -9.96 -23.09 13.71
CA ASP A 41 -11.33 -23.47 14.09
C ASP A 41 -12.10 -22.35 14.81
N THR A 42 -11.45 -21.20 15.04
CA THR A 42 -11.97 -20.09 15.82
C THR A 42 -12.47 -18.94 14.94
N LEU A 43 -11.74 -18.62 13.87
CA LEU A 43 -12.05 -17.54 12.93
C LEU A 43 -13.02 -18.02 11.85
N ARG A 44 -13.96 -17.15 11.46
CA ARG A 44 -14.98 -17.46 10.45
C ARG A 44 -14.54 -17.00 9.06
N THR A 45 -14.00 -17.92 8.27
CA THR A 45 -13.55 -17.66 6.88
C THR A 45 -14.32 -18.44 5.80
N PRO A 46 -15.66 -18.60 5.90
CA PRO A 46 -16.40 -19.57 5.08
C PRO A 46 -16.27 -19.34 3.56
N ASN A 47 -16.12 -18.10 3.11
CA ASN A 47 -15.93 -17.78 1.69
C ASN A 47 -14.54 -18.19 1.18
N ILE A 48 -13.48 -18.00 1.98
CA ILE A 48 -12.12 -18.40 1.63
C ILE A 48 -12.02 -19.93 1.67
N ASP A 49 -12.65 -20.56 2.65
CA ASP A 49 -12.69 -22.02 2.78
C ASP A 49 -13.41 -22.66 1.60
N ARG A 50 -14.51 -22.03 1.13
CA ARG A 50 -15.22 -22.42 -0.08
C ARG A 50 -14.34 -22.30 -1.33
N LEU A 51 -13.62 -21.19 -1.52
CA LEU A 51 -12.67 -21.03 -2.63
C LEU A 51 -11.58 -22.11 -2.62
N ALA A 52 -11.04 -22.44 -1.45
CA ALA A 52 -10.03 -23.50 -1.32
C ALA A 52 -10.59 -24.91 -1.60
N LYS A 53 -11.88 -25.14 -1.34
CA LYS A 53 -12.57 -26.42 -1.63
C LYS A 53 -12.92 -26.55 -3.12
N GLU A 54 -13.32 -25.45 -3.75
CA GLU A 54 -13.72 -25.41 -5.17
C GLU A 54 -12.52 -25.27 -6.12
N GLY A 55 -11.34 -24.93 -5.61
CA GLY A 55 -10.13 -24.67 -6.40
C GLY A 55 -8.88 -25.35 -5.86
N LEU A 56 -7.74 -24.69 -6.06
CA LEU A 56 -6.42 -25.17 -5.64
C LEU A 56 -5.97 -24.47 -4.37
N LYS A 57 -5.49 -25.25 -3.39
CA LYS A 57 -4.91 -24.75 -2.14
C LYS A 57 -3.40 -24.95 -2.13
N LEU A 58 -2.63 -23.86 -2.03
CA LEU A 58 -1.18 -23.91 -1.94
C LEU A 58 -0.74 -24.14 -0.49
N THR A 59 -0.01 -25.23 -0.23
CA THR A 59 0.56 -25.51 1.10
C THR A 59 1.90 -24.83 1.34
N GLN A 60 2.56 -24.38 0.25
CA GLN A 60 3.84 -23.68 0.31
C GLN A 60 3.83 -22.48 -0.67
N HIS A 61 3.16 -21.40 -0.28
CA HIS A 61 3.19 -20.13 -1.01
C HIS A 61 4.10 -19.14 -0.28
N ILE A 62 5.26 -18.84 -0.86
CA ILE A 62 6.33 -18.06 -0.21
C ILE A 62 6.34 -16.65 -0.79
N ALA A 63 6.03 -15.66 0.04
CA ALA A 63 6.22 -14.26 -0.32
C ALA A 63 7.71 -13.93 -0.51
N ALA A 64 8.05 -13.14 -1.52
CA ALA A 64 9.43 -12.79 -1.84
C ALA A 64 10.13 -11.93 -0.77
N ALA A 65 9.36 -11.36 0.16
CA ALA A 65 9.87 -10.61 1.30
C ALA A 65 8.87 -10.61 2.46
N PRO A 66 9.35 -10.48 3.72
CA PRO A 66 8.51 -10.50 4.92
C PRO A 66 7.85 -9.14 5.23
N LEU A 67 7.86 -8.18 4.30
CA LEU A 67 7.39 -6.81 4.52
C LEU A 67 6.54 -6.33 3.34
N CYS A 68 5.60 -5.43 3.63
CA CYS A 68 4.59 -4.96 2.68
C CYS A 68 5.19 -4.43 1.35
N THR A 69 6.00 -3.35 1.41
CA THR A 69 6.58 -2.70 0.22
C THR A 69 7.35 -3.68 -0.66
N PRO A 70 8.38 -4.41 -0.17
CA PRO A 70 9.13 -5.33 -1.01
C PRO A 70 8.27 -6.51 -1.52
N SER A 71 7.38 -7.07 -0.69
CA SER A 71 6.53 -8.20 -1.09
C SER A 71 5.61 -7.81 -2.26
N ARG A 72 4.95 -6.65 -2.16
CA ARG A 72 4.08 -6.11 -3.21
C ARG A 72 4.87 -5.72 -4.47
N ALA A 73 6.08 -5.17 -4.34
CA ALA A 73 6.94 -4.86 -5.48
C ALA A 73 7.28 -6.14 -6.27
N ALA A 74 7.64 -7.21 -5.57
CA ALA A 74 7.93 -8.49 -6.20
C ALA A 74 6.69 -9.14 -6.81
N PHE A 75 5.54 -9.04 -6.16
CA PHE A 75 4.27 -9.52 -6.70
C PHE A 75 3.90 -8.82 -8.02
N LEU A 76 4.06 -7.50 -8.08
CA LEU A 76 3.75 -6.72 -9.28
C LEU A 76 4.69 -7.01 -10.45
N THR A 77 5.97 -7.20 -10.17
CA THR A 77 7.04 -7.28 -11.19
C THR A 77 7.50 -8.70 -11.52
N GLY A 78 7.17 -9.69 -10.67
CA GLY A 78 7.74 -11.03 -10.74
C GLY A 78 9.24 -11.09 -10.45
N ARG A 79 9.83 -10.01 -9.90
CA ARG A 79 11.27 -9.87 -9.68
C ARG A 79 11.58 -9.74 -8.20
N TYR A 80 12.74 -10.25 -7.78
CA TYR A 80 13.20 -10.02 -6.41
C TYR A 80 13.30 -8.52 -6.09
N PRO A 81 12.88 -8.05 -4.90
CA PRO A 81 12.80 -6.62 -4.59
C PRO A 81 14.13 -5.88 -4.72
N ILE A 82 15.25 -6.57 -4.51
CA ILE A 82 16.60 -6.01 -4.68
C ILE A 82 16.87 -5.54 -6.13
N ARG A 83 16.20 -6.13 -7.13
CA ARG A 83 16.41 -5.80 -8.54
C ARG A 83 15.78 -4.46 -8.95
N SER A 84 14.73 -4.05 -8.25
CA SER A 84 14.03 -2.78 -8.44
C SER A 84 14.40 -1.74 -7.38
N GLY A 85 15.37 -2.04 -6.49
CA GLY A 85 15.71 -1.16 -5.37
C GLY A 85 14.60 -1.05 -4.31
N MET A 86 13.55 -1.87 -4.38
CA MET A 86 12.43 -1.90 -3.43
C MET A 86 12.76 -2.71 -2.18
N GLY A 87 14.01 -2.68 -1.73
CA GLY A 87 14.50 -3.30 -0.51
C GLY A 87 15.51 -2.39 0.18
N SER A 88 15.55 -2.43 1.51
CA SER A 88 16.45 -1.61 2.31
C SER A 88 17.27 -2.45 3.28
N SER A 89 18.55 -2.09 3.40
CA SER A 89 19.47 -2.55 4.44
C SER A 89 19.43 -1.72 5.71
N THR A 90 18.69 -0.60 5.72
CA THR A 90 18.53 0.28 6.88
C THR A 90 17.38 -0.20 7.77
N THR A 91 17.17 0.49 8.90
CA THR A 91 16.04 0.24 9.80
C THR A 91 14.68 0.53 9.15
N GLN A 92 14.62 1.41 8.16
CA GLN A 92 13.41 1.74 7.41
C GLN A 92 13.31 0.87 6.16
N ARG A 93 12.48 -0.17 6.24
CA ARG A 93 12.37 -1.23 5.22
C ARG A 93 11.06 -1.22 4.44
N VAL A 94 10.21 -0.23 4.70
CA VAL A 94 8.95 0.04 3.99
C VAL A 94 8.78 1.55 3.79
N LEU A 95 7.90 1.94 2.86
CA LEU A 95 7.60 3.34 2.59
C LEU A 95 6.65 3.89 3.65
N PHE A 96 7.14 4.76 4.53
CA PHE A 96 6.32 5.25 5.63
C PHE A 96 5.48 6.48 5.27
N TRP A 97 5.91 7.32 4.31
CA TRP A 97 5.38 8.68 4.12
C TRP A 97 4.79 8.91 2.73
N THR A 98 3.61 9.55 2.66
CA THR A 98 2.93 9.92 1.41
C THR A 98 3.74 10.86 0.54
N GLY A 99 4.39 11.83 1.18
CA GLY A 99 5.26 12.81 0.53
C GLY A 99 6.69 12.33 0.28
N GLY A 100 6.99 11.04 0.49
CA GLY A 100 8.30 10.49 0.16
C GLY A 100 8.47 10.30 -1.34
N SER A 101 9.67 10.56 -1.87
CA SER A 101 10.00 10.38 -3.29
C SER A 101 10.35 8.93 -3.67
N GLY A 102 10.36 8.02 -2.71
CA GLY A 102 10.66 6.60 -2.95
C GLY A 102 9.42 5.83 -3.40
N GLY A 103 9.57 4.99 -4.42
CA GLY A 103 8.51 4.15 -4.93
C GLY A 103 8.98 3.17 -6.00
N LEU A 104 8.05 2.38 -6.54
CA LEU A 104 8.34 1.41 -7.59
C LEU A 104 8.88 2.16 -8.82
N PRO A 105 10.12 1.86 -9.28
CA PRO A 105 10.72 2.63 -10.37
C PRO A 105 9.86 2.65 -11.64
N PRO A 106 9.71 3.80 -12.33
CA PRO A 106 8.89 3.89 -13.55
C PRO A 106 9.31 2.96 -14.70
N ASN A 107 10.55 2.46 -14.68
CA ASN A 107 11.07 1.51 -15.67
C ASN A 107 10.74 0.04 -15.34
N GLU A 108 10.21 -0.27 -14.17
CA GLU A 108 9.77 -1.63 -13.84
C GLU A 108 8.41 -1.94 -14.49
N THR A 109 8.33 -3.09 -15.17
CA THR A 109 7.11 -3.53 -15.85
C THR A 109 6.30 -4.41 -14.90
N THR A 110 5.05 -4.03 -14.63
CA THR A 110 4.13 -4.81 -13.80
C THR A 110 3.33 -5.81 -14.64
N PHE A 111 2.77 -6.84 -14.01
CA PHE A 111 1.78 -7.70 -14.67
C PHE A 111 0.58 -6.89 -15.17
N ALA A 112 0.20 -5.81 -14.48
CA ALA A 112 -0.91 -4.95 -14.88
C ALA A 112 -0.63 -4.25 -16.22
N ARG A 113 0.58 -3.70 -16.39
CA ARG A 113 1.02 -3.12 -17.68
C ARG A 113 1.00 -4.15 -18.80
N ILE A 114 1.45 -5.38 -18.53
CA ILE A 114 1.43 -6.46 -19.51
C ILE A 114 -0.01 -6.80 -19.91
N LEU A 115 -0.93 -6.93 -18.94
CA LEU A 115 -2.34 -7.20 -19.20
C LEU A 115 -3.02 -6.04 -19.94
N GLN A 116 -2.75 -4.79 -19.55
CA GLN A 116 -3.24 -3.59 -20.23
C GLN A 116 -2.81 -3.56 -21.71
N GLN A 117 -1.56 -3.88 -22.02
CA GLN A 117 -1.06 -4.00 -23.40
C GLN A 117 -1.72 -5.15 -24.18
N ARG A 118 -2.24 -6.18 -23.49
CA ARG A 118 -3.06 -7.25 -24.07
C ARG A 118 -4.56 -6.89 -24.13
N GLY A 119 -4.89 -5.62 -23.88
CA GLY A 119 -6.22 -5.04 -23.96
C GLY A 119 -7.14 -5.39 -22.78
N TYR A 120 -6.61 -5.85 -21.65
CA TYR A 120 -7.43 -6.00 -20.44
C TYR A 120 -7.73 -4.61 -19.87
N THR A 121 -8.95 -4.44 -19.36
CA THR A 121 -9.24 -3.33 -18.44
C THR A 121 -8.71 -3.70 -17.06
N THR A 122 -7.92 -2.81 -16.47
CA THR A 122 -7.16 -3.10 -15.24
C THR A 122 -7.54 -2.14 -14.12
N ALA A 123 -7.72 -2.67 -12.91
CA ALA A 123 -7.98 -1.85 -11.73
C ALA A 123 -7.17 -2.31 -10.52
N LEU A 124 -6.76 -1.36 -9.70
CA LEU A 124 -6.25 -1.60 -8.36
C LEU A 124 -7.23 -1.00 -7.34
N ILE A 125 -7.75 -1.85 -6.45
CA ILE A 125 -8.74 -1.45 -5.45
C ILE A 125 -8.23 -1.87 -4.08
N GLY A 126 -7.97 -0.88 -3.21
CA GLY A 126 -7.37 -1.07 -1.89
C GLY A 126 -5.95 -0.51 -1.78
N LYS A 127 -4.99 -1.33 -1.36
CA LYS A 127 -3.65 -0.89 -0.94
C LYS A 127 -2.60 -0.96 -2.04
N TRP A 128 -1.94 0.16 -2.30
CA TRP A 128 -0.81 0.24 -3.22
C TRP A 128 0.54 0.01 -2.52
N HIS A 129 0.98 0.97 -1.70
CA HIS A 129 2.20 0.92 -0.90
C HIS A 129 3.51 0.82 -1.72
N GLN A 130 3.54 1.45 -2.90
CA GLN A 130 4.72 1.54 -3.78
C GLN A 130 5.10 2.98 -4.14
N GLY A 131 4.78 3.95 -3.29
CA GLY A 131 5.07 5.36 -3.51
C GLY A 131 3.97 6.07 -4.30
N LEU A 132 4.12 7.38 -4.46
CA LEU A 132 3.14 8.22 -5.15
C LEU A 132 3.81 9.14 -6.16
N ASN A 133 4.73 9.99 -5.70
CA ASN A 133 5.37 11.05 -6.47
C ASN A 133 6.91 10.92 -6.45
N CYS A 134 7.60 11.60 -7.38
CA CYS A 134 9.06 11.62 -7.48
C CYS A 134 9.64 12.97 -7.05
N GLU A 135 9.56 13.97 -7.94
CA GLU A 135 10.18 15.28 -7.77
C GLU A 135 9.15 16.35 -7.37
N SER A 136 7.91 16.21 -7.85
CA SER A 136 6.84 17.17 -7.60
C SER A 136 5.60 16.49 -7.05
N HIS A 137 4.81 17.23 -6.26
CA HIS A 137 3.59 16.71 -5.62
C HIS A 137 2.50 16.23 -6.60
N SER A 138 2.66 16.51 -7.90
CA SER A 138 1.68 16.25 -8.96
C SER A 138 2.22 15.39 -10.11
N ASP A 139 3.47 14.90 -10.04
CA ASP A 139 4.02 14.07 -11.13
C ASP A 139 3.49 12.64 -11.13
N HIS A 140 3.03 12.15 -9.98
CA HIS A 140 2.45 10.83 -9.79
C HIS A 140 3.31 9.68 -10.35
N CYS A 141 4.64 9.84 -10.43
CA CYS A 141 5.51 8.91 -11.16
C CYS A 141 5.40 7.44 -10.69
N HIS A 142 5.04 7.22 -9.43
CA HIS A 142 4.91 5.90 -8.78
C HIS A 142 3.44 5.48 -8.60
N HIS A 143 2.49 6.29 -9.06
CA HIS A 143 1.06 6.05 -8.92
C HIS A 143 0.62 4.81 -9.71
N PRO A 144 -0.39 4.03 -9.26
CA PRO A 144 -0.84 2.82 -9.96
C PRO A 144 -1.17 3.04 -11.45
N LEU A 145 -1.71 4.21 -11.80
CA LEU A 145 -2.04 4.55 -13.19
C LEU A 145 -0.80 4.61 -14.09
N ASN A 146 0.36 4.99 -13.54
CA ASN A 146 1.64 4.96 -14.25
C ASN A 146 2.29 3.57 -14.27
N HIS A 147 1.69 2.59 -13.58
CA HIS A 147 2.13 1.20 -13.54
C HIS A 147 1.11 0.22 -14.15
N GLY A 148 0.30 0.70 -15.10
CA GLY A 148 -0.54 -0.16 -15.95
C GLY A 148 -1.89 -0.54 -15.37
N PHE A 149 -2.40 0.24 -14.40
CA PHE A 149 -3.79 0.17 -13.97
C PHE A 149 -4.61 1.31 -14.61
N ASP A 150 -5.73 1.00 -15.25
CA ASP A 150 -6.63 2.02 -15.83
C ASP A 150 -7.46 2.74 -14.76
N TYR A 151 -7.70 2.07 -13.62
CA TYR A 151 -8.46 2.59 -12.51
C TYR A 151 -7.79 2.33 -11.16
N PHE A 152 -7.84 3.33 -10.27
CA PHE A 152 -7.40 3.18 -8.88
C PHE A 152 -8.45 3.70 -7.92
N TYR A 153 -8.79 2.89 -6.91
CA TYR A 153 -9.51 3.36 -5.73
C TYR A 153 -8.87 2.79 -4.48
N GLY A 154 -8.35 3.63 -3.59
CA GLY A 154 -7.88 3.17 -2.30
C GLY A 154 -6.75 4.00 -1.71
N MET A 155 -5.90 3.33 -0.94
CA MET A 155 -4.81 3.96 -0.20
C MET A 155 -3.51 3.86 -1.00
N PRO A 156 -2.85 4.98 -1.35
CA PRO A 156 -1.55 4.95 -2.01
C PRO A 156 -0.45 4.34 -1.12
N PHE A 157 -0.64 4.34 0.21
CA PHE A 157 0.31 3.83 1.21
C PHE A 157 -0.31 2.68 2.02
N THR A 158 0.00 2.60 3.32
CA THR A 158 -0.49 1.55 4.22
C THR A 158 -1.39 2.14 5.29
N LEU A 159 -2.33 1.34 5.78
CA LEU A 159 -3.05 1.67 7.00
C LEU A 159 -2.03 1.63 8.15
N VAL A 160 -1.80 2.78 8.78
CA VAL A 160 -0.98 2.91 9.99
C VAL A 160 -1.88 3.15 11.19
N ASN A 161 -1.38 2.80 12.39
CA ASN A 161 -2.10 2.99 13.65
C ASN A 161 -2.53 4.45 13.88
N GLU A 162 -1.88 5.43 13.26
CA GLU A 162 -2.23 6.84 13.36
C GLU A 162 -3.51 7.20 12.61
N CYS A 163 -3.88 6.40 11.61
CA CYS A 163 -5.15 6.51 10.88
C CYS A 163 -6.29 5.80 11.60
N GLN A 164 -5.98 4.87 12.50
CA GLN A 164 -6.93 4.35 13.47
C GLN A 164 -7.06 5.42 14.55
N GLY A 165 -8.28 5.84 14.90
CA GLY A 165 -8.49 6.79 15.99
C GLY A 165 -7.88 6.31 17.32
N THR A 166 -8.08 7.07 18.39
CA THR A 166 -7.52 6.85 19.73
C THR A 166 -7.89 5.53 20.44
N GLU A 167 -8.46 4.55 19.75
CA GLU A 167 -8.98 3.32 20.35
C GLU A 167 -7.90 2.32 20.81
N ASN A 168 -6.72 2.29 20.18
CA ASN A 168 -5.65 1.39 20.62
C ASN A 168 -4.77 2.02 21.73
N ARG A 169 -5.32 2.01 22.95
CA ARG A 169 -4.73 2.60 24.17
C ARG A 169 -3.49 1.86 24.72
N ARG A 170 -3.20 0.62 24.30
CA ARG A 170 -2.12 -0.21 24.89
C ARG A 170 -0.77 -0.17 24.17
N LEU A 171 -0.73 0.04 22.84
CA LEU A 171 0.54 0.11 22.09
C LEU A 171 1.18 1.51 22.06
N ASN A 172 0.49 2.52 22.59
CA ASN A 172 0.77 3.92 22.28
C ASN A 172 1.49 4.73 23.37
N ALA A 173 1.75 4.22 24.57
CA ALA A 173 2.23 5.08 25.67
C ALA A 173 3.59 5.76 25.36
N SER A 174 4.57 5.02 24.83
CA SER A 174 5.90 5.58 24.49
C SER A 174 5.85 6.50 23.26
N VAL A 175 5.07 6.12 22.25
CA VAL A 175 4.90 6.89 21.01
C VAL A 175 4.12 8.18 21.28
N GLN A 176 3.05 8.09 22.07
CA GLN A 176 2.25 9.23 22.53
C GLN A 176 3.06 10.18 23.41
N ALA A 177 3.94 9.65 24.29
CA ALA A 177 4.85 10.48 25.07
C ALA A 177 5.85 11.24 24.19
N LYS A 178 6.42 10.58 23.16
CA LYS A 178 7.28 11.24 22.17
C LYS A 178 6.53 12.31 21.38
N TYR A 179 5.35 12.00 20.85
CA TYR A 179 4.53 12.97 20.13
C TYR A 179 4.10 14.14 21.00
N TRP A 180 3.74 13.88 22.26
CA TRP A 180 3.42 14.92 23.23
C TRP A 180 4.65 15.81 23.48
N LEU A 181 5.82 15.23 23.75
CA LEU A 181 7.06 16.00 23.91
C LEU A 181 7.40 16.84 22.66
N TYR A 182 7.32 16.26 21.47
CA TYR A 182 7.57 17.00 20.23
C TYR A 182 6.55 18.14 20.02
N SER A 183 5.28 17.92 20.34
CA SER A 183 4.26 18.98 20.26
C SER A 183 4.55 20.14 21.21
N GLN A 184 5.04 19.86 22.43
CA GLN A 184 5.47 20.89 23.39
C GLN A 184 6.70 21.64 22.86
N ILE A 185 7.71 20.94 22.32
CA ILE A 185 8.90 21.56 21.74
C ILE A 185 8.54 22.48 20.57
N ILE A 186 7.64 22.04 19.68
CA ILE A 186 7.18 22.84 18.54
C ILE A 186 6.42 24.08 19.02
N ALA A 187 5.50 23.92 19.97
CA ALA A 187 4.74 25.04 20.53
C ALA A 187 5.65 26.08 21.18
N LEU A 188 6.63 25.64 22.00
CA LEU A 188 7.63 26.51 22.61
C LEU A 188 8.50 27.21 21.57
N THR A 189 8.93 26.48 20.53
CA THR A 189 9.71 27.05 19.43
C THR A 189 8.92 28.13 18.69
N VAL A 190 7.67 27.84 18.30
CA VAL A 190 6.79 28.81 17.63
C VAL A 190 6.56 30.05 18.52
N LEU A 191 6.28 29.86 19.81
CA LEU A 191 6.09 30.95 20.76
C LEU A 191 7.35 31.81 20.89
N THR A 192 8.53 31.20 20.98
CA THR A 192 9.81 31.90 21.09
C THR A 192 10.11 32.71 19.82
N LEU A 193 9.88 32.11 18.64
CA LEU A 193 10.06 32.81 17.36
C LEU A 193 9.06 33.97 17.20
N LEU A 194 7.81 33.82 17.66
CA LEU A 194 6.80 34.88 17.69
C LEU A 194 7.21 36.03 18.60
N ILE A 195 7.64 35.73 19.83
CA ILE A 195 8.11 36.76 20.78
C ILE A 195 9.32 37.50 20.19
N GLY A 196 10.31 36.79 19.66
CA GLY A 196 11.49 37.40 19.05
C GLY A 196 11.17 38.28 17.84
N LYS A 197 10.16 37.90 17.05
CA LYS A 197 9.62 38.68 15.93
C LYS A 197 8.89 39.95 16.41
N LEU A 198 8.05 39.85 17.44
CA LEU A 198 7.25 40.97 17.98
C LEU A 198 8.11 41.98 18.75
N THR A 199 9.13 41.52 19.46
CA THR A 199 10.09 42.35 20.20
C THR A 199 11.22 42.90 19.32
N SER A 200 11.22 42.59 18.02
CA SER A 200 12.28 42.97 17.07
C SER A 200 13.69 42.50 17.45
N LEU A 201 13.82 41.44 18.26
CA LEU A 201 15.10 40.85 18.67
C LEU A 201 15.82 40.17 17.49
N PHE A 202 15.08 39.56 16.55
CA PHE A 202 15.65 38.91 15.36
C PHE A 202 14.80 39.10 14.09
N PRO A 203 15.39 39.31 12.90
CA PRO A 203 14.68 39.48 11.65
C PRO A 203 14.22 38.13 11.07
N ILE A 204 13.18 37.54 11.64
CA ILE A 204 12.62 36.24 11.19
C ILE A 204 11.52 36.47 10.16
N LYS A 205 11.46 35.71 9.07
CA LYS A 205 10.34 35.78 8.10
C LYS A 205 9.10 35.07 8.67
N TRP A 206 7.91 35.64 8.50
CA TRP A 206 6.64 35.01 8.92
C TRP A 206 6.45 33.59 8.38
N LYS A 207 6.96 33.31 7.16
CA LYS A 207 6.95 31.98 6.55
C LYS A 207 7.62 30.91 7.42
N ALA A 208 8.69 31.24 8.14
CA ALA A 208 9.39 30.29 9.00
C ALA A 208 8.52 29.90 10.21
N ILE A 209 7.86 30.88 10.84
CA ILE A 209 6.97 30.66 11.99
C ILE A 209 5.78 29.78 11.60
N ILE A 210 5.17 30.06 10.45
CA ILE A 210 4.05 29.27 9.90
C ILE A 210 4.50 27.83 9.60
N CYS A 211 5.71 27.63 9.05
CA CYS A 211 6.24 26.30 8.76
C CYS A 211 6.37 25.43 10.03
N PHE A 212 6.86 26.00 11.14
CA PHE A 212 6.96 25.28 12.41
C PHE A 212 5.57 24.98 13.02
N ALA A 213 4.63 25.91 12.91
CA ALA A 213 3.27 25.72 13.41
C ALA A 213 2.52 24.60 12.66
N LEU A 214 2.73 24.48 11.35
CA LEU A 214 2.08 23.46 10.52
C LEU A 214 2.64 22.04 10.71
N TYR A 215 3.85 21.90 11.25
CA TYR A 215 4.47 20.59 11.51
C TYR A 215 3.64 19.72 12.49
N GLY A 216 2.80 20.33 13.33
CA GLY A 216 1.88 19.62 14.22
C GLY A 216 0.72 18.87 13.52
N PHE A 217 0.43 19.18 12.25
CA PHE A 217 -0.68 18.59 11.47
C PHE A 217 -0.31 17.33 10.68
N VAL A 218 0.95 16.88 10.77
CA VAL A 218 1.50 15.78 9.96
C VAL A 218 0.80 14.42 10.20
N LYS A 219 0.14 14.25 11.35
CA LYS A 219 -0.49 12.99 11.77
C LYS A 219 -1.51 12.43 10.76
N TYR A 220 -2.19 13.28 10.00
CA TYR A 220 -3.27 12.87 9.08
C TYR A 220 -2.90 12.91 7.60
N TRP A 221 -1.66 13.30 7.27
CA TRP A 221 -1.22 13.42 5.88
C TRP A 221 -1.08 12.08 5.16
N ASN A 222 -0.87 11.00 5.92
CA ASN A 222 -0.79 9.64 5.38
C ASN A 222 -2.16 8.95 5.25
N CYS A 223 -3.20 9.49 5.89
CA CYS A 223 -4.50 8.85 6.01
C CYS A 223 -5.45 9.31 4.90
N ILE A 224 -5.13 8.95 3.65
CA ILE A 224 -5.90 9.38 2.47
C ILE A 224 -6.50 8.19 1.72
N LEU A 225 -7.69 8.39 1.18
CA LEU A 225 -8.24 7.59 0.08
C LEU A 225 -8.21 8.42 -1.19
N MET A 226 -7.78 7.77 -2.27
CA MET A 226 -7.74 8.37 -3.60
C MET A 226 -8.64 7.60 -4.55
N ARG A 227 -9.18 8.33 -5.53
CA ARG A 227 -9.74 7.78 -6.75
C ARG A 227 -8.94 8.37 -7.90
N ASN A 228 -8.22 7.52 -8.62
CA ASN A 228 -7.21 7.97 -9.58
C ASN A 228 -6.27 8.98 -8.91
N HIS A 229 -6.07 10.17 -9.49
CA HIS A 229 -5.20 11.20 -8.92
C HIS A 229 -5.86 12.06 -7.84
N ASP A 230 -7.18 11.95 -7.64
CA ASP A 230 -7.92 12.82 -6.73
C ASP A 230 -8.02 12.21 -5.33
N ILE A 231 -7.77 13.03 -4.30
CA ILE A 231 -8.01 12.65 -2.91
C ILE A 231 -9.53 12.74 -2.65
N THR A 232 -10.17 11.59 -2.44
CA THR A 232 -11.61 11.52 -2.14
C THR A 232 -11.93 11.68 -0.66
N GLU A 233 -10.98 11.31 0.22
CA GLU A 233 -11.20 11.36 1.66
C GLU A 233 -9.89 11.61 2.42
N GLN A 234 -9.89 12.63 3.30
CA GLN A 234 -8.78 12.94 4.20
C GLN A 234 -9.30 13.63 5.48
N PRO A 235 -9.09 13.06 6.68
CA PRO A 235 -8.56 11.73 6.93
C PRO A 235 -9.57 10.63 6.55
N MET A 236 -9.07 9.48 6.08
CA MET A 236 -9.86 8.28 5.81
C MET A 236 -10.63 7.79 7.04
N LYS A 237 -11.93 7.48 6.89
CA LYS A 237 -12.76 6.82 7.91
C LYS A 237 -12.68 5.30 7.77
N LEU A 238 -11.97 4.66 8.69
CA LEU A 238 -11.71 3.21 8.65
C LEU A 238 -12.99 2.37 8.64
N GLU A 239 -14.03 2.77 9.38
CA GLU A 239 -15.32 2.06 9.45
C GLU A 239 -15.97 1.87 8.07
N LYS A 240 -15.76 2.81 7.16
CA LYS A 240 -16.34 2.78 5.81
C LYS A 240 -15.41 2.18 4.77
N ALA A 241 -14.10 2.16 5.03
CA ALA A 241 -13.07 1.79 4.07
C ALA A 241 -13.34 0.42 3.43
N THR A 242 -13.57 -0.63 4.23
CA THR A 242 -13.83 -1.98 3.70
C THR A 242 -15.08 -2.03 2.82
N SER A 243 -16.17 -1.39 3.26
CA SER A 243 -17.43 -1.38 2.47
C SER A 243 -17.29 -0.60 1.17
N ASN A 244 -16.52 0.50 1.16
CA ASN A 244 -16.26 1.27 -0.05
C ASN A 244 -15.35 0.51 -1.02
N VAL A 245 -14.28 -0.13 -0.52
CA VAL A 245 -13.40 -1.00 -1.32
C VAL A 245 -14.21 -2.11 -1.98
N LEU A 246 -15.13 -2.76 -1.24
CA LEU A 246 -16.00 -3.80 -1.81
C LEU A 246 -16.93 -3.24 -2.88
N LYS A 247 -17.60 -2.10 -2.62
CA LYS A 247 -18.49 -1.46 -3.61
C LYS A 247 -17.77 -1.07 -4.89
N GLU A 248 -16.55 -0.54 -4.77
CA GLU A 248 -15.72 -0.15 -5.91
C GLU A 248 -15.26 -1.40 -6.69
N ALA A 249 -14.91 -2.49 -6.00
CA ALA A 249 -14.56 -3.75 -6.65
C ALA A 249 -15.72 -4.36 -7.43
N VAL A 250 -16.91 -4.43 -6.83
CA VAL A 250 -18.12 -4.91 -7.51
C VAL A 250 -18.48 -3.99 -8.68
N SER A 251 -18.48 -2.67 -8.47
CA SER A 251 -18.76 -1.70 -9.55
C SER A 251 -17.78 -1.79 -10.71
N PHE A 252 -16.51 -2.12 -10.47
CA PHE A 252 -15.54 -2.31 -11.55
C PHE A 252 -15.81 -3.60 -12.34
N ILE A 253 -16.19 -4.69 -11.66
CA ILE A 253 -16.50 -5.98 -12.30
C ILE A 253 -17.78 -5.91 -13.15
N GLU A 254 -18.75 -5.07 -12.74
CA GLU A 254 -20.04 -4.92 -13.42
C GLU A 254 -20.02 -4.00 -14.65
N ARG A 255 -18.94 -3.24 -14.89
CA ARG A 255 -18.79 -2.33 -16.03
C ARG A 255 -18.35 -3.06 -17.30
#